data_AF-H8I932-F1
#
_entry.id   AF-H8I932-F1
#
_cell.length_a   1.000
_cell.length_b   1.000
_cell.length_c   1.000
_cell.angle_alpha   90.00
_cell.angle_beta   90.00
_cell.angle_gamma   90.00
#
_symmetry.space_group_name_H-M   'P 1'
#
loop_
_entity.id
_entity.type
_entity.pdbx_description
1 polymer ?
#
loop_
_entity_poly.entity_id
_entity_poly.type
_entity_poly.pdbx_seq_one_letter_code
_entity_poly.pdbx_strand_id
1 'polypeptide(L)'
;MVSEGLLRFFKDNPMVYGGATREELEQLSRIHELYPDSARLLTDCMAVELPFFRCLRCGQCCAIVRYITVCHEDVKRWAFQGRLDILDSLAIDERRTPLLALKKDEIKAAKAEAWALLESLGICSLKVYRLLYVTRLLECAVYVKRSNGACVFLEEKGDMAACSVHDTKPLVCKKFPYYIGKYTDSRLIKEDSFCPSLRATKKKK
;
A
#
# COMPACT_ATOMS: atom_id res chain seq x y z
N MET A 1 -1.38 24.63 -1.82
CA MET A 1 -2.02 25.31 -2.97
C MET A 1 -2.37 24.22 -3.97
N VAL A 2 -3.66 24.08 -4.27
CA VAL A 2 -4.20 22.95 -5.06
C VAL A 2 -3.59 22.94 -6.46
N SER A 3 -3.07 21.79 -6.90
CA SER A 3 -2.45 21.68 -8.24
C SER A 3 -3.49 21.86 -9.34
N GLU A 4 -3.10 22.47 -10.45
CA GLU A 4 -3.97 22.77 -11.60
C GLU A 4 -4.60 21.50 -12.20
N GLY A 5 -3.88 20.37 -12.13
CA GLY A 5 -4.40 19.06 -12.51
C GLY A 5 -5.50 18.53 -11.59
N LEU A 6 -5.41 18.83 -10.28
CA LEU A 6 -6.46 18.46 -9.31
C LEU A 6 -7.70 19.34 -9.47
N LEU A 7 -7.50 20.65 -9.73
CA LEU A 7 -8.59 21.57 -10.06
C LEU A 7 -9.35 21.13 -11.31
N ARG A 8 -8.63 20.66 -12.33
CA ARG A 8 -9.23 20.12 -13.56
C ARG A 8 -9.99 18.83 -13.31
N PHE A 9 -9.43 17.92 -12.52
CA PHE A 9 -10.11 16.69 -12.09
C PHE A 9 -11.43 16.97 -11.37
N PHE A 10 -11.49 17.95 -10.46
CA PHE A 10 -12.74 18.33 -9.78
C PHE A 10 -13.76 18.97 -10.73
N LYS A 11 -13.30 19.81 -11.64
CA LYS A 11 -14.13 20.47 -12.64
C LYS A 11 -14.76 19.48 -13.63
N ASP A 12 -14.01 18.43 -13.97
CA ASP A 12 -14.44 17.38 -14.90
C ASP A 12 -15.33 16.31 -14.23
N ASN A 13 -15.43 16.32 -12.88
CA ASN A 13 -16.19 15.33 -12.10
C ASN A 13 -17.13 15.97 -11.05
N PRO A 14 -18.05 16.87 -11.46
CA PRO A 14 -18.87 17.68 -10.53
C PRO A 14 -19.83 16.85 -9.64
N MET A 15 -20.18 15.64 -10.07
CA MET A 15 -21.09 14.74 -9.35
C MET A 15 -20.41 13.96 -8.21
N VAL A 16 -19.07 13.97 -8.16
CA VAL A 16 -18.28 13.20 -7.17
C VAL A 16 -18.27 13.87 -5.80
N TYR A 17 -18.56 15.18 -5.74
CA TYR A 17 -18.50 16.00 -4.52
C TYR A 17 -19.66 16.98 -4.38
N GLY A 18 -20.77 16.81 -5.12
CA GLY A 18 -21.91 17.73 -5.08
C GLY A 18 -22.58 17.91 -3.70
N GLY A 19 -22.24 17.06 -2.72
CA GLY A 19 -22.64 17.17 -1.32
C GLY A 19 -21.48 17.23 -0.32
N ALA A 20 -20.23 17.36 -0.78
CA ALA A 20 -19.08 17.42 0.11
C ALA A 20 -19.00 18.80 0.80
N THR A 21 -18.88 18.80 2.11
CA THR A 21 -18.69 20.02 2.89
C THR A 21 -17.31 20.63 2.61
N ARG A 22 -17.14 21.91 2.94
CA ARG A 22 -15.86 22.61 2.74
C ARG A 22 -14.72 21.95 3.52
N GLU A 23 -15.02 21.36 4.68
CA GLU A 23 -14.05 20.63 5.52
C GLU A 23 -13.61 19.31 4.89
N GLU A 24 -14.52 18.59 4.21
CA GLU A 24 -14.20 17.34 3.50
C GLU A 24 -13.30 17.60 2.29
N LEU A 25 -13.55 18.68 1.55
CA LEU A 25 -12.70 19.11 0.43
C LEU A 25 -11.32 19.57 0.89
N GLU A 26 -11.24 20.29 2.01
CA GLU A 26 -9.96 20.66 2.63
C GLU A 26 -9.19 19.44 3.13
N GLN A 27 -9.87 18.44 3.70
CA GLN A 27 -9.24 17.20 4.16
C GLN A 27 -8.72 16.36 2.99
N LEU A 28 -9.44 16.29 1.87
CA LEU A 28 -8.99 15.60 0.65
C LEU A 28 -7.80 16.29 0.00
N SER A 29 -7.80 17.63 -0.07
CA SER A 29 -6.64 18.40 -0.52
C SER A 29 -5.43 18.18 0.39
N ARG A 30 -5.65 18.14 1.71
CA ARG A 30 -4.58 17.82 2.68
C ARG A 30 -4.11 16.38 2.53
N ILE A 31 -4.98 15.40 2.28
CA ILE A 31 -4.57 14.00 2.03
C ILE A 31 -3.74 13.91 0.75
N HIS A 32 -4.09 14.65 -0.30
CA HIS A 32 -3.32 14.71 -1.54
C HIS A 32 -1.95 15.40 -1.35
N GLU A 33 -1.90 16.48 -0.56
CA GLU A 33 -0.65 17.17 -0.21
C GLU A 33 0.21 16.37 0.80
N LEU A 34 -0.41 15.59 1.70
CA LEU A 34 0.26 14.76 2.71
C LEU A 34 0.67 13.37 2.18
N TYR A 35 -0.01 12.87 1.15
CA TYR A 35 0.22 11.54 0.57
C TYR A 35 0.23 11.54 -0.98
N PRO A 36 1.00 12.40 -1.65
CA PRO A 36 1.08 12.43 -3.12
C PRO A 36 1.56 11.11 -3.72
N ASP A 37 2.25 10.28 -2.91
CA ASP A 37 2.94 9.07 -3.34
C ASP A 37 2.23 7.76 -3.01
N SER A 38 1.18 7.77 -2.18
CA SER A 38 0.49 6.52 -1.82
C SER A 38 -0.21 5.85 -3.02
N ALA A 39 -0.64 6.63 -4.01
CA ALA A 39 -1.16 6.13 -5.29
C ALA A 39 -0.07 5.86 -6.35
N ARG A 40 1.15 6.40 -6.20
CA ARG A 40 2.26 6.28 -7.18
C ARG A 40 3.29 5.21 -6.83
N LEU A 41 3.44 4.84 -5.55
CA LEU A 41 4.35 3.79 -5.05
C LEU A 41 4.10 2.38 -5.60
N LEU A 42 2.93 2.26 -6.20
CA LEU A 42 2.20 1.05 -6.49
C LEU A 42 2.29 0.73 -7.99
N THR A 43 2.43 1.75 -8.84
CA THR A 43 2.62 1.60 -10.30
C THR A 43 4.09 1.55 -10.75
N ASP A 44 5.04 2.07 -9.97
CA ASP A 44 6.47 2.03 -10.32
C ASP A 44 7.14 0.75 -9.77
N CYS A 45 7.49 -0.17 -10.66
CA CYS A 45 8.11 -1.45 -10.32
C CYS A 45 9.61 -1.36 -10.05
N MET A 46 10.28 -0.27 -10.46
CA MET A 46 11.74 -0.23 -10.48
C MET A 46 12.30 0.19 -9.15
N ALA A 47 13.01 -0.73 -8.49
CA ALA A 47 13.71 -0.52 -7.25
C ALA A 47 15.21 -0.14 -7.40
N VAL A 48 15.69 1.03 -6.93
CA VAL A 48 17.11 1.33 -6.73
C VAL A 48 17.54 0.65 -5.45
N GLU A 49 18.30 -0.43 -5.61
CA GLU A 49 18.92 -1.11 -4.48
C GLU A 49 19.96 -0.20 -3.82
N LEU A 50 20.00 -0.20 -2.49
CA LEU A 50 21.10 0.45 -1.78
C LEU A 50 22.26 -0.54 -1.64
N PRO A 51 23.44 -0.22 -2.22
CA PRO A 51 24.63 -1.04 -2.03
C PRO A 51 24.88 -1.27 -0.54
N PHE A 52 25.16 -2.51 -0.16
CA PHE A 52 25.48 -2.94 1.21
C PHE A 52 24.32 -2.97 2.22
N PHE A 53 23.07 -2.74 1.81
CA PHE A 53 21.93 -2.97 2.70
C PHE A 53 21.64 -4.46 2.86
N ARG A 54 21.65 -4.95 4.11
CA ARG A 54 21.16 -6.28 4.48
C ARG A 54 20.07 -6.15 5.53
N CYS A 55 18.87 -6.66 5.24
CA CYS A 55 17.80 -6.73 6.23
C CYS A 55 18.20 -7.70 7.35
N LEU A 56 18.31 -7.19 8.59
CA LEU A 56 18.61 -7.98 9.78
C LEU A 56 17.40 -8.74 10.34
N ARG A 57 16.24 -8.66 9.67
CA ARG A 57 14.95 -9.20 10.14
C ARG A 57 14.51 -8.71 11.53
N CYS A 58 15.09 -7.62 12.03
CA CYS A 58 14.83 -7.05 13.37
C CYS A 58 13.39 -6.61 13.71
N GLY A 59 12.42 -6.72 12.79
CA GLY A 59 11.02 -6.35 13.05
C GLY A 59 10.73 -4.85 13.26
N GLN A 60 11.73 -3.97 13.35
CA GLN A 60 11.52 -2.53 13.64
C GLN A 60 10.60 -1.84 12.62
N CYS A 61 10.73 -2.16 11.32
CA CYS A 61 9.80 -1.66 10.30
C CYS A 61 8.37 -2.14 10.54
N CYS A 62 8.19 -3.39 10.98
CA CYS A 62 6.89 -3.97 11.28
C CYS A 62 6.28 -3.35 12.55
N ALA A 63 7.11 -2.98 13.54
CA ALA A 63 6.65 -2.30 14.75
C ALA A 63 6.24 -0.85 14.49
N ILE A 64 7.02 -0.10 13.69
CA ILE A 64 6.89 1.35 13.57
C ILE A 64 6.01 1.79 12.40
N VAL A 65 6.07 1.10 11.25
CA VAL A 65 5.32 1.50 10.06
C VAL A 65 3.84 1.16 10.26
N ARG A 66 3.02 2.20 10.39
CA ARG A 66 1.58 2.06 10.67
C ARG A 66 0.74 1.65 9.46
N TYR A 67 1.16 2.04 8.26
CA TYR A 67 0.41 1.83 7.03
C TYR A 67 1.27 1.11 6.01
N ILE A 68 0.98 -0.16 5.77
CA ILE A 68 1.67 -1.00 4.79
C ILE A 68 0.65 -1.31 3.70
N THR A 69 0.71 -0.59 2.58
CA THR A 69 -0.16 -0.82 1.43
C THR A 69 0.20 -2.11 0.71
N VAL A 70 -0.76 -2.64 -0.06
CA VAL A 70 -0.54 -3.78 -0.94
C VAL A 70 -0.98 -3.43 -2.35
N CYS A 71 -0.21 -3.83 -3.36
CA CYS A 71 -0.55 -3.58 -4.75
C CYS A 71 -1.51 -4.63 -5.30
N HIS A 72 -2.05 -4.39 -6.49
CA HIS A 72 -2.91 -5.36 -7.16
C HIS A 72 -2.16 -6.67 -7.47
N GLU A 73 -0.87 -6.59 -7.84
CA GLU A 73 -0.03 -7.76 -8.07
C GLU A 73 0.24 -8.56 -6.80
N ASP A 74 0.28 -7.92 -5.61
CA ASP A 74 0.40 -8.63 -4.34
C ASP A 74 -0.85 -9.48 -4.09
N VAL A 75 -2.05 -8.88 -4.25
CA VAL A 75 -3.33 -9.58 -4.06
C VAL A 75 -3.49 -10.72 -5.06
N LYS A 76 -3.22 -10.47 -6.35
CA LYS A 76 -3.23 -11.52 -7.38
C LYS A 76 -2.28 -12.65 -7.03
N ARG A 77 -1.01 -12.33 -6.72
CA ARG A 77 0.01 -13.33 -6.39
C ARG A 77 -0.42 -14.19 -5.21
N TRP A 78 -0.93 -13.60 -4.13
CA TRP A 78 -1.37 -14.36 -2.96
C TRP A 78 -2.62 -15.20 -3.23
N ALA A 79 -3.53 -14.73 -4.08
CA ALA A 79 -4.67 -15.53 -4.54
C ALA A 79 -4.21 -16.76 -5.34
N PHE A 80 -3.30 -16.58 -6.31
CA PHE A 80 -2.69 -17.68 -7.07
C PHE A 80 -1.96 -18.69 -6.18
N GLN A 81 -1.31 -18.22 -5.11
CA GLN A 81 -0.60 -19.07 -4.14
C GLN A 81 -1.54 -19.74 -3.12
N GLY A 82 -2.85 -19.47 -3.16
CA GLY A 82 -3.79 -19.99 -2.16
C GLY A 82 -3.58 -19.42 -0.74
N ARG A 83 -2.89 -18.29 -0.60
CA ARG A 83 -2.55 -17.66 0.68
C ARG A 83 -3.70 -16.83 1.26
N LEU A 84 -4.82 -17.51 1.53
CA LEU A 84 -6.01 -16.89 2.11
C LEU A 84 -5.73 -16.30 3.51
N ASP A 85 -4.79 -16.89 4.26
CA ASP A 85 -4.29 -16.39 5.54
C ASP A 85 -3.73 -14.95 5.45
N ILE A 86 -2.97 -14.67 4.38
CA ILE A 86 -2.42 -13.33 4.13
C ILE A 86 -3.53 -12.39 3.69
N LEU A 87 -4.38 -12.82 2.75
CA LEU A 87 -5.49 -12.02 2.23
C LEU A 87 -6.48 -11.65 3.36
N ASP A 88 -6.66 -12.54 4.33
CA ASP A 88 -7.53 -12.29 5.47
C ASP A 88 -6.99 -11.23 6.44
N SER A 89 -5.68 -11.07 6.43
CA SER A 89 -4.95 -10.08 7.19
C SER A 89 -4.94 -8.69 6.54
N LEU A 90 -5.61 -8.51 5.40
CA LEU A 90 -5.76 -7.23 4.73
C LEU A 90 -7.06 -6.51 5.14
N ALA A 91 -7.01 -5.19 5.12
CA ALA A 91 -8.14 -4.29 5.32
C ALA A 91 -8.32 -3.37 4.11
N ILE A 92 -9.57 -3.03 3.83
CA ILE A 92 -9.94 -2.02 2.83
C ILE A 92 -10.33 -0.76 3.60
N ASP A 93 -9.69 0.37 3.29
CA ASP A 93 -10.03 1.67 3.84
C ASP A 93 -11.26 2.25 3.12
N GLU A 94 -12.46 1.88 3.58
CA GLU A 94 -13.72 2.37 3.02
C GLU A 94 -13.89 3.89 3.13
N ARG A 95 -13.14 4.56 4.03
CA ARG A 95 -13.21 6.03 4.22
C ARG A 95 -12.36 6.77 3.21
N ARG A 96 -11.26 6.16 2.76
CA ARG A 96 -10.34 6.73 1.76
C ARG A 96 -10.60 6.23 0.35
N THR A 97 -11.55 5.32 0.15
CA THR A 97 -11.87 4.83 -1.19
C THR A 97 -12.85 5.82 -1.84
N PRO A 98 -12.43 6.72 -2.75
CA PRO A 98 -13.34 7.54 -3.52
C PRO A 98 -13.87 6.67 -4.66
N LEU A 99 -14.57 5.57 -4.31
CA LEU A 99 -15.22 4.66 -5.29
C LEU A 99 -16.19 5.41 -6.20
N LEU A 100 -16.53 6.65 -5.85
CA LEU A 100 -17.42 7.54 -6.57
C LEU A 100 -16.74 8.32 -7.71
N ALA A 101 -15.40 8.36 -7.77
CA ALA A 101 -14.65 9.08 -8.80
C ALA A 101 -14.30 8.22 -10.04
N LEU A 102 -14.60 6.93 -10.00
CA LEU A 102 -14.31 5.98 -11.07
C LEU A 102 -15.54 5.82 -11.96
N LYS A 103 -15.35 5.75 -13.27
CA LYS A 103 -16.47 5.59 -14.20
C LYS A 103 -17.14 4.25 -13.95
N LYS A 104 -18.46 4.19 -14.05
CA LYS A 104 -19.25 2.95 -13.81
C LYS A 104 -18.71 1.75 -14.62
N ASP A 105 -18.20 2.01 -15.82
CA ASP A 105 -17.63 0.99 -16.69
C ASP A 105 -16.31 0.42 -16.17
N GLU A 106 -15.45 1.24 -15.58
CA GLU A 106 -14.18 0.80 -14.96
C GLU A 106 -14.45 -0.09 -13.74
N ILE A 107 -15.44 0.28 -12.92
CA ILE A 107 -15.87 -0.54 -11.79
C ILE A 107 -16.43 -1.88 -12.27
N LYS A 108 -17.26 -1.85 -13.32
CA LYS A 108 -17.85 -3.07 -13.90
C LYS A 108 -16.76 -3.98 -14.46
N ALA A 109 -15.78 -3.42 -15.20
CA ALA A 109 -14.65 -4.15 -15.74
C ALA A 109 -13.79 -4.77 -14.63
N ALA A 110 -13.41 -3.99 -13.60
CA ALA A 110 -12.62 -4.50 -12.48
C ALA A 110 -13.33 -5.62 -11.70
N LYS A 111 -14.65 -5.52 -11.52
CA LYS A 111 -15.46 -6.58 -10.91
C LYS A 111 -15.51 -7.84 -11.78
N ALA A 112 -15.69 -7.70 -13.08
CA ALA A 112 -15.69 -8.82 -14.02
C ALA A 112 -14.32 -9.53 -14.05
N GLU A 113 -13.23 -8.77 -14.10
CA GLU A 113 -11.85 -9.29 -14.01
C GLU A 113 -11.63 -10.06 -12.69
N ALA A 114 -12.05 -9.49 -11.56
CA ALA A 114 -11.94 -10.14 -10.25
C ALA A 114 -12.74 -11.44 -10.18
N TRP A 115 -13.96 -11.47 -10.71
CA TRP A 115 -14.80 -12.66 -10.72
C TRP A 115 -14.20 -13.77 -11.59
N ALA A 116 -13.79 -13.45 -12.81
CA ALA A 116 -13.17 -14.41 -13.73
C ALA A 116 -11.89 -15.03 -13.14
N LEU A 117 -11.06 -14.21 -12.47
CA LEU A 117 -9.88 -14.71 -11.77
C LEU A 117 -10.25 -15.69 -10.65
N LEU A 118 -11.20 -15.34 -9.78
CA LEU A 118 -11.63 -16.22 -8.69
C LEU A 118 -12.22 -17.54 -9.19
N GLU A 119 -13.02 -17.49 -10.27
CA GLU A 119 -13.59 -18.66 -10.91
C GLU A 119 -12.47 -19.57 -11.45
N SER A 120 -11.48 -19.01 -12.15
CA SER A 120 -10.31 -19.79 -12.63
C SER A 120 -9.47 -20.42 -11.52
N LEU A 121 -9.52 -19.85 -10.31
CA LEU A 121 -8.79 -20.35 -9.13
C LEU A 121 -9.64 -21.26 -8.24
N GLY A 122 -10.93 -21.41 -8.52
CA GLY A 122 -11.86 -22.15 -7.65
C GLY A 122 -12.03 -21.52 -6.26
N ILE A 123 -11.79 -20.20 -6.11
CA ILE A 123 -11.87 -19.51 -4.82
C ILE A 123 -13.25 -18.87 -4.68
N CYS A 124 -14.02 -19.29 -3.67
CA CYS A 124 -15.29 -18.66 -3.31
C CYS A 124 -15.10 -17.77 -2.07
N SER A 125 -14.66 -16.52 -2.26
CA SER A 125 -14.50 -15.56 -1.16
C SER A 125 -14.88 -14.14 -1.57
N LEU A 126 -15.96 -13.62 -0.97
CA LEU A 126 -16.40 -12.23 -1.17
C LEU A 126 -15.31 -11.23 -0.78
N LYS A 127 -14.50 -11.55 0.23
CA LYS A 127 -13.41 -10.69 0.67
C LYS A 127 -12.31 -10.61 -0.36
N VAL A 128 -11.85 -11.76 -0.90
CA VAL A 128 -10.83 -11.77 -1.95
C VAL A 128 -11.34 -11.08 -3.21
N TYR A 129 -12.61 -11.29 -3.56
CA TYR A 129 -13.28 -10.56 -4.64
C TYR A 129 -13.17 -9.04 -4.44
N ARG A 130 -13.51 -8.56 -3.24
CA ARG A 130 -13.40 -7.14 -2.89
C ARG A 130 -11.97 -6.62 -2.98
N LEU A 131 -11.00 -7.36 -2.43
CA LEU A 131 -9.59 -6.98 -2.48
C LEU A 131 -9.09 -6.85 -3.92
N LEU A 132 -9.48 -7.77 -4.81
CA LEU A 132 -9.07 -7.77 -6.21
C LEU A 132 -9.58 -6.54 -6.96
N TYR A 133 -10.89 -6.28 -6.97
CA TYR A 133 -11.40 -5.14 -7.73
C TYR A 133 -11.03 -3.81 -7.07
N VAL A 134 -10.93 -3.74 -5.73
CA VAL A 134 -10.53 -2.48 -5.06
C VAL A 134 -9.08 -2.17 -5.36
N THR A 135 -8.15 -3.12 -5.25
CA THR A 135 -6.74 -2.86 -5.60
C THR A 135 -6.59 -2.51 -7.08
N ARG A 136 -7.32 -3.18 -7.98
CA ARG A 136 -7.30 -2.85 -9.42
C ARG A 136 -7.66 -1.38 -9.72
N LEU A 137 -8.52 -0.80 -8.88
CA LEU A 137 -9.03 0.56 -9.02
C LEU A 137 -8.24 1.57 -8.20
N LEU A 138 -7.81 1.18 -6.99
CA LEU A 138 -7.15 2.03 -6.02
C LEU A 138 -6.34 1.20 -5.01
N GLU A 139 -5.09 0.92 -5.35
CA GLU A 139 -4.20 0.11 -4.52
C GLU A 139 -3.93 0.74 -3.14
N CYS A 140 -3.92 2.07 -3.02
CA CYS A 140 -3.67 2.74 -1.74
C CYS A 140 -4.80 2.55 -0.72
N ALA A 141 -5.96 2.02 -1.13
CA ALA A 141 -7.08 1.71 -0.25
C ALA A 141 -6.94 0.37 0.46
N VAL A 142 -5.96 -0.48 0.10
CA VAL A 142 -5.79 -1.78 0.74
C VAL A 142 -4.46 -1.84 1.48
N TYR A 143 -4.52 -2.27 2.74
CA TYR A 143 -3.36 -2.29 3.63
C TYR A 143 -3.38 -3.49 4.57
N VAL A 144 -2.19 -3.82 5.08
CA VAL A 144 -2.00 -4.87 6.08
C VAL A 144 -2.52 -4.40 7.44
N LYS A 145 -3.36 -5.22 8.08
CA LYS A 145 -3.90 -4.95 9.41
C LYS A 145 -2.79 -4.83 10.46
N ARG A 146 -3.14 -4.12 11.53
CA ARG A 146 -2.31 -3.98 12.73
C ARG A 146 -2.93 -4.78 13.86
N SER A 147 -2.10 -5.37 14.70
CA SER A 147 -2.48 -5.97 15.98
C SER A 147 -1.56 -5.44 17.07
N ASN A 148 -2.11 -4.98 18.19
CA ASN A 148 -1.35 -4.41 19.32
C ASN A 148 -0.32 -3.35 18.91
N GLY A 149 -0.68 -2.50 17.95
CA GLY A 149 0.21 -1.46 17.44
C GLY A 149 1.39 -1.98 16.61
N ALA A 150 1.43 -3.28 16.28
CA ALA A 150 2.42 -3.97 15.44
C ALA A 150 1.80 -4.54 14.13
N CYS A 151 2.64 -4.94 13.18
CA CYS A 151 2.18 -5.56 11.93
C CYS A 151 1.62 -6.93 12.28
N VAL A 152 0.49 -7.32 11.69
CA VAL A 152 -0.10 -8.64 11.95
C VAL A 152 0.81 -9.82 11.57
N PHE A 153 1.80 -9.59 10.70
CA PHE A 153 2.81 -10.58 10.32
C PHE A 153 4.10 -10.53 11.15
N LEU A 154 4.15 -9.71 12.21
CA LEU A 154 5.26 -9.68 13.14
C LEU A 154 5.11 -10.82 14.15
N GLU A 155 6.08 -11.72 14.16
CA GLU A 155 6.19 -12.81 15.14
C GLU A 155 7.39 -12.56 16.05
N GLU A 156 7.25 -12.92 17.32
CA GLU A 156 8.35 -13.02 18.26
C GLU A 156 8.89 -14.46 18.26
N LYS A 157 10.20 -14.61 18.08
CA LYS A 157 10.93 -15.88 18.10
C LYS A 157 12.07 -15.76 19.13
N GLY A 158 11.72 -15.96 20.40
CA GLY A 158 12.62 -15.68 21.51
C GLY A 158 13.02 -14.20 21.51
N ASP A 159 14.31 -13.91 21.54
CA ASP A 159 14.84 -12.54 21.51
C ASP A 159 14.82 -11.89 20.11
N MET A 160 14.35 -12.61 19.09
CA MET A 160 14.33 -12.13 17.71
C MET A 160 12.92 -11.89 17.20
N ALA A 161 12.71 -10.77 16.53
CA ALA A 161 11.52 -10.56 15.71
C ALA A 161 11.67 -11.27 14.35
N ALA A 162 10.56 -11.77 13.80
CA ALA A 162 10.50 -12.37 12.48
C ALA A 162 9.25 -11.91 11.71
N CYS A 163 9.36 -11.79 10.39
CA CYS A 163 8.20 -11.58 9.53
C CYS A 163 7.70 -12.95 9.06
N SER A 164 6.46 -13.30 9.38
CA SER A 164 5.87 -14.61 9.03
C SER A 164 5.69 -14.81 7.52
N VAL A 165 5.62 -13.71 6.77
CA VAL A 165 5.48 -13.71 5.30
C VAL A 165 6.74 -13.22 4.59
N HIS A 166 7.93 -13.42 5.18
CA HIS A 166 9.16 -12.80 4.68
C HIS A 166 9.49 -13.12 3.21
N ASP A 167 9.21 -14.35 2.78
CA ASP A 167 9.41 -14.88 1.43
C ASP A 167 8.42 -14.29 0.40
N THR A 168 7.16 -14.08 0.81
CA THR A 168 6.08 -13.55 -0.03
C THR A 168 5.63 -12.14 0.35
N LYS A 169 6.49 -11.40 1.06
CA LYS A 169 6.19 -10.06 1.59
C LYS A 169 5.68 -9.12 0.49
N PRO A 170 4.77 -8.19 0.82
CA PRO A 170 4.22 -7.27 -0.17
C PRO A 170 5.34 -6.47 -0.84
N LEU A 171 5.10 -6.02 -2.08
CA LEU A 171 6.12 -5.31 -2.85
C LEU A 171 6.65 -4.08 -2.11
N VAL A 172 5.79 -3.35 -1.39
CA VAL A 172 6.22 -2.21 -0.56
C VAL A 172 7.28 -2.63 0.49
N CYS A 173 7.13 -3.81 1.10
CA CYS A 173 8.10 -4.36 2.05
C CYS A 173 9.33 -4.98 1.36
N LYS A 174 9.22 -5.43 0.10
CA LYS A 174 10.40 -5.83 -0.70
C LYS A 174 11.29 -4.64 -0.98
N LYS A 175 10.68 -3.52 -1.30
CA LYS A 175 11.35 -2.28 -1.67
C LYS A 175 11.88 -1.48 -0.46
N PHE A 176 11.47 -1.83 0.76
CA PHE A 176 12.05 -1.25 1.97
C PHE A 176 13.55 -1.57 2.08
N PRO A 177 14.41 -0.59 2.46
CA PRO A 177 14.07 0.73 2.97
C PRO A 177 14.16 1.89 1.97
N TYR A 178 14.23 1.62 0.66
CA TYR A 178 14.67 2.61 -0.31
C TYR A 178 13.74 2.84 -1.48
N TYR A 179 12.43 2.84 -1.24
CA TYR A 179 11.47 3.19 -2.29
C TYR A 179 10.56 4.35 -1.96
N ILE A 180 10.86 5.49 -2.58
CA ILE A 180 9.91 6.29 -3.36
C ILE A 180 10.59 6.80 -4.67
N GLY A 181 10.93 5.92 -5.61
CA GLY A 181 11.28 6.28 -7.00
C GLY A 181 12.28 7.44 -7.24
N LYS A 182 12.10 8.17 -8.35
CA LYS A 182 12.90 9.35 -8.81
C LYS A 182 12.90 10.54 -7.82
N TYR A 183 12.08 10.47 -6.78
CA TYR A 183 11.77 11.57 -5.84
C TYR A 183 12.20 11.26 -4.40
N THR A 184 12.93 10.17 -4.17
CA THR A 184 13.45 9.87 -2.83
C THR A 184 14.51 10.91 -2.49
N ASP A 185 14.11 11.87 -1.66
CA ASP A 185 15.02 12.85 -1.11
C ASP A 185 16.13 12.12 -0.34
N SER A 186 17.38 12.31 -0.77
CA SER A 186 18.57 11.78 -0.06
C SER A 186 18.64 12.22 1.41
N ARG A 187 17.89 13.24 1.84
CA ARG A 187 17.72 13.68 3.23
C ARG A 187 16.84 12.73 4.07
N LEU A 188 15.93 11.95 3.47
CA LEU A 188 15.19 10.87 4.16
C LEU A 188 16.12 9.71 4.57
N ILE A 189 17.31 9.63 3.97
CA ILE A 189 18.38 8.70 4.35
C ILE A 189 19.22 9.26 5.53
N LYS A 190 19.14 10.58 5.80
CA LYS A 190 20.03 11.28 6.75
C LYS A 190 19.52 11.34 8.19
N GLU A 191 18.25 11.08 8.46
CA GLU A 191 17.72 11.09 9.82
C GLU A 191 17.74 9.71 10.48
N ASP A 192 17.53 9.68 11.80
CA ASP A 192 17.59 8.50 12.68
C ASP A 192 16.65 7.38 12.20
N SER A 193 17.13 6.59 11.24
CA SER A 193 16.38 5.48 10.69
C SER A 193 16.09 4.48 11.80
N PHE A 194 14.83 4.12 11.98
CA PHE A 194 14.45 3.06 12.89
C PHE A 194 15.13 1.72 12.53
N CYS A 195 15.52 1.54 11.26
CA CYS A 195 16.20 0.34 10.80
C CYS A 195 17.65 0.29 11.31
N PRO A 196 18.03 -0.71 12.14
CA PRO A 196 19.39 -0.85 12.65
C PRO A 196 20.45 -1.01 11.55
N SER A 197 20.12 -1.74 10.48
CA SER A 197 21.02 -1.88 9.32
C SER A 197 21.36 -0.54 8.69
N LEU A 198 20.40 0.38 8.61
CA LEU A 198 20.61 1.71 8.03
C LEU A 198 21.44 2.62 8.92
N ARG A 199 21.19 2.57 10.23
CA ARG A 199 22.02 3.27 11.22
C ARG A 199 23.48 2.82 11.15
N ALA A 200 23.73 1.54 10.89
CA ALA A 200 25.08 1.00 10.71
C ALA A 200 25.72 1.49 9.39
N THR A 201 24.98 1.57 8.28
CA THR A 201 25.49 2.09 7.00
C THR A 201 25.89 3.57 7.09
N LYS A 202 25.20 4.38 7.91
CA LYS A 202 25.55 5.79 8.18
C LYS A 202 26.95 5.96 8.80
N LYS A 203 27.46 4.96 9.55
CA LYS A 203 28.75 5.02 10.25
C LYS A 203 29.96 4.65 9.37
N LYS A 204 29.75 4.24 8.12
CA LYS A 204 30.81 3.80 7.18
C LYS A 204 31.11 4.81 6.06
N LYS A 205 30.54 6.02 6.12
CA LYS A 205 30.83 7.14 5.22
C LYS A 205 31.67 8.18 5.93
#